data_AF-A0A951D1H8-F1
#
_entry.id   AF-A0A951D1H8-F1
#
_cell.length_a   1.000
_cell.length_b   1.000
_cell.length_c   1.000
_cell.angle_alpha   90.00
_cell.angle_beta   90.00
_cell.angle_gamma   90.00
#
_symmetry.space_group_name_H-M   'P 1'
#
loop_
_entity.id
_entity.type
_entity.pdbx_description
1 polymer ?
#
loop_
_entity_poly.entity_id
_entity_poly.type
_entity_poly.pdbx_seq_one_letter_code
_entity_poly.pdbx_strand_id
1 'polypeptide(L)'
;MWTTTAIAAVLIGGLATVAVSRVSASARPLRPSHPSTGSAAARSRRPDKADWEKIKVAARLRTMALAPHRTARFRAFAAQLGLRELVSIHPLEQGRCSTAVIYLHNNLLDLENAYPGENWAPLRRAVAREPSIDACAPLAKPR
;
A
#
# COMPACT_ATOMS: atom_id res chain seq x y z
N MET A 1 -22.54 40.25 -20.69
CA MET A 1 -23.28 39.16 -21.38
C MET A 1 -22.80 37.84 -20.80
N TRP A 2 -23.71 36.88 -20.69
CA TRP A 2 -23.67 35.76 -19.75
C TRP A 2 -22.63 34.67 -20.08
N THR A 3 -22.14 34.04 -19.01
CA THR A 3 -21.33 32.81 -18.96
C THR A 3 -22.13 31.58 -19.36
N THR A 4 -21.52 30.64 -20.09
CA THR A 4 -22.10 29.30 -20.29
C THR A 4 -21.06 28.24 -19.92
N THR A 5 -21.28 27.64 -18.76
CA THR A 5 -20.54 26.47 -18.24
C THR A 5 -21.24 25.21 -18.75
N ALA A 6 -20.53 24.32 -19.42
CA ALA A 6 -21.06 23.00 -19.78
C ALA A 6 -20.52 21.95 -18.81
N ILE A 7 -21.41 21.41 -17.97
CA ILE A 7 -21.19 20.25 -17.10
C ILE A 7 -21.73 19.04 -17.86
N ALA A 8 -20.87 18.07 -18.18
CA ALA A 8 -21.31 16.78 -18.70
C ALA A 8 -21.22 15.74 -17.58
N ALA A 9 -22.39 15.27 -17.13
CA ALA A 9 -22.53 14.20 -16.14
C ALA A 9 -22.19 12.85 -16.78
N VAL A 10 -21.34 12.07 -16.11
CA VAL A 10 -21.08 10.67 -16.48
C VAL A 10 -22.09 9.80 -15.75
N LEU A 11 -23.00 9.19 -16.52
CA LEU A 11 -24.03 8.27 -16.06
C LEU A 11 -23.40 6.96 -15.55
N ILE A 12 -23.73 6.65 -14.30
CA ILE A 12 -23.59 5.34 -13.65
C ILE A 12 -24.73 4.45 -14.14
N GLY A 13 -24.45 3.24 -14.61
CA GLY A 13 -25.50 2.22 -14.75
C GLY A 13 -25.18 1.07 -15.70
N GLY A 14 -24.93 -0.12 -15.14
CA GLY A 14 -24.95 -1.39 -15.88
C GLY A 14 -23.97 -2.40 -15.26
N LEU A 15 -24.29 -3.66 -14.99
CA LEU A 15 -25.51 -4.45 -15.18
C LEU A 15 -25.60 -5.45 -14.01
N ALA A 16 -26.80 -5.64 -13.46
CA ALA A 16 -27.12 -6.79 -12.65
C ALA A 16 -27.69 -7.90 -13.56
N THR A 17 -26.94 -8.99 -13.74
CA THR A 17 -27.45 -10.25 -14.27
C THR A 17 -27.12 -11.35 -13.28
N VAL A 18 -28.10 -11.67 -12.43
CA VAL A 18 -28.10 -12.89 -11.63
C VAL A 18 -28.67 -13.99 -12.53
N ALA A 19 -27.80 -14.79 -13.14
CA ALA A 19 -28.19 -16.03 -13.79
C ALA A 19 -27.89 -17.19 -12.83
N VAL A 20 -28.95 -17.72 -12.23
CA VAL A 20 -28.91 -19.01 -11.53
C VAL A 20 -28.85 -20.10 -12.58
N SER A 21 -27.85 -20.98 -12.50
CA SER A 21 -27.85 -22.24 -13.22
C SER A 21 -27.29 -23.34 -12.31
N ARG A 22 -28.18 -24.23 -11.86
CA ARG A 22 -27.82 -25.53 -11.32
C ARG A 22 -27.48 -26.45 -12.49
N VAL A 23 -26.25 -26.94 -12.53
CA VAL A 23 -25.90 -28.11 -13.33
C VAL A 23 -25.27 -29.12 -12.38
N SER A 24 -26.02 -30.17 -12.08
CA SER A 24 -25.46 -31.44 -11.63
C SER A 24 -24.85 -32.12 -12.84
N ALA A 25 -23.54 -32.33 -12.82
CA ALA A 25 -22.88 -33.33 -13.63
C ALA A 25 -21.79 -33.98 -12.79
N SER A 26 -22.05 -35.24 -12.42
CA SER A 26 -21.07 -36.17 -11.89
C SER A 26 -20.01 -36.42 -12.96
N ALA A 27 -18.76 -36.07 -12.67
CA ALA A 27 -17.60 -36.48 -13.46
C ALA A 27 -16.45 -36.82 -12.51
N ARG A 28 -16.31 -38.14 -12.31
CA ARG A 28 -15.13 -38.95 -11.96
C ARG A 28 -13.86 -38.23 -11.46
N PRO A 29 -13.28 -38.63 -10.30
CA PRO A 29 -12.06 -38.02 -9.79
C PRO A 29 -10.83 -38.46 -10.60
N LEU A 30 -10.15 -37.49 -11.22
CA LEU A 30 -8.78 -37.65 -11.69
C LEU A 30 -7.86 -36.89 -10.72
N ARG A 31 -7.11 -37.66 -9.93
CA ARG A 31 -5.90 -37.25 -9.20
C ARG A 31 -4.73 -38.01 -9.86
N PRO A 32 -3.46 -37.60 -9.69
CA PRO A 32 -2.89 -36.27 -9.58
C PRO A 32 -1.80 -36.06 -10.65
N SER A 33 -1.60 -34.84 -11.13
CA SER A 33 -0.40 -34.53 -11.93
C SER A 33 0.21 -33.23 -11.44
N HIS A 34 1.26 -33.41 -10.63
CA HIS A 34 2.29 -32.47 -10.24
C HIS A 34 1.85 -31.23 -9.45
N PRO A 35 2.23 -31.11 -8.15
CA PRO A 35 2.50 -29.78 -7.64
C PRO A 35 3.60 -29.21 -8.52
N SER A 36 3.26 -28.21 -9.35
CA SER A 36 4.27 -27.23 -9.72
C SER A 36 4.83 -26.72 -8.40
N THR A 37 6.02 -27.19 -8.04
CA THR A 37 6.99 -26.44 -7.25
C THR A 37 7.37 -25.19 -8.03
N GLY A 38 6.38 -24.35 -8.36
CA GLY A 38 6.59 -22.92 -8.33
C GLY A 38 7.06 -22.68 -6.92
N SER A 39 8.36 -22.40 -6.79
CA SER A 39 8.95 -21.93 -5.56
C SER A 39 8.07 -20.77 -5.12
N ALA A 40 7.12 -21.05 -4.23
CA ALA A 40 6.46 -20.03 -3.44
C ALA A 40 7.63 -19.48 -2.65
N ALA A 41 8.30 -18.47 -3.24
CA ALA A 41 9.46 -17.81 -2.69
C ALA A 41 9.15 -17.65 -1.22
N ALA A 42 9.84 -18.44 -0.38
CA ALA A 42 9.43 -18.65 0.99
C ALA A 42 9.27 -17.27 1.58
N ARG A 43 8.01 -16.86 1.83
CA ARG A 43 7.73 -15.50 2.26
C ARG A 43 8.53 -15.35 3.53
N SER A 44 9.55 -14.51 3.49
CA SER A 44 10.39 -14.36 4.66
C SER A 44 9.49 -13.76 5.73
N ARG A 45 9.49 -14.38 6.92
CA ARG A 45 8.78 -13.86 8.09
C ARG A 45 9.13 -12.41 8.40
N ARG A 46 10.31 -11.96 7.95
CA ARG A 46 10.80 -10.59 8.10
C ARG A 46 11.45 -10.08 6.82
N PRO A 47 11.38 -8.76 6.57
CA PRO A 47 12.16 -8.16 5.51
C PRO A 47 13.65 -8.44 5.70
N ASP A 48 14.37 -8.61 4.59
CA ASP A 48 15.82 -8.70 4.65
C ASP A 48 16.45 -7.33 5.00
N LYS A 49 17.78 -7.26 5.06
CA LYS A 49 18.48 -6.01 5.37
C LYS A 49 18.19 -4.92 4.31
N ALA A 50 18.08 -5.27 3.04
CA ALA A 50 17.85 -4.31 1.97
C ALA A 50 16.42 -3.76 2.01
N ASP A 51 15.43 -4.63 2.25
CA ASP A 51 14.03 -4.26 2.45
C ASP A 51 13.88 -3.34 3.67
N TRP A 52 14.61 -3.63 4.77
CA TRP A 52 14.60 -2.77 5.94
C TRP A 52 15.12 -1.35 5.64
N GLU A 53 16.19 -1.22 4.86
CA GLU A 53 16.69 0.09 4.44
C GLU A 53 15.65 0.85 3.61
N LYS A 54 14.98 0.18 2.66
CA LYS A 54 13.91 0.78 1.84
C LYS A 54 12.73 1.26 2.70
N ILE A 55 12.29 0.45 3.66
CA ILE A 55 11.23 0.82 4.60
C ILE A 55 11.63 2.06 5.42
N LYS A 56 12.88 2.13 5.89
CA LYS A 56 13.39 3.31 6.61
C LYS A 56 13.41 4.56 5.72
N VAL A 57 13.85 4.43 4.47
CA VAL A 57 13.87 5.56 3.52
C VAL A 57 12.45 6.06 3.27
N ALA A 58 11.49 5.16 3.00
CA ALA A 58 10.09 5.50 2.83
C ALA A 58 9.50 6.20 4.06
N ALA A 59 9.78 5.70 5.27
CA ALA A 59 9.35 6.31 6.51
C ALA A 59 9.96 7.71 6.73
N ARG A 60 11.24 7.89 6.38
CA ARG A 60 11.90 9.20 6.42
C ARG A 60 11.27 10.19 5.45
N LEU A 61 10.96 9.75 4.23
CA LEU A 61 10.28 10.55 3.21
C LEU A 61 8.88 10.98 3.68
N ARG A 62 8.10 10.07 4.27
CA ARG A 62 6.82 10.41 4.93
C ARG A 62 7.01 11.49 6.00
N THR A 63 8.00 11.36 6.88
CA THR A 63 8.28 12.35 7.93
C THR A 63 8.66 13.71 7.34
N MET A 64 9.51 13.74 6.30
CA MET A 64 9.87 14.99 5.62
C MET A 64 8.67 15.64 4.93
N ALA A 65 7.82 14.85 4.27
CA ALA A 65 6.60 15.31 3.64
C ALA A 65 5.63 15.89 4.67
N LEU A 66 5.45 15.21 5.81
CA LEU A 66 4.53 15.65 6.87
C LEU A 66 4.98 16.89 7.64
N ALA A 67 6.25 17.28 7.53
CA ALA A 67 6.79 18.42 8.25
C ALA A 67 5.91 19.69 8.09
N PRO A 68 5.79 20.51 9.15
CA PRO A 68 5.15 21.82 9.05
C PRO A 68 5.80 22.63 7.90
N HIS A 69 5.00 23.42 7.18
CA HIS A 69 5.45 24.30 6.08
C HIS A 69 5.83 23.65 4.75
N ARG A 70 5.66 22.33 4.56
CA ARG A 70 5.80 21.73 3.23
C ARG A 70 4.60 22.04 2.33
N THR A 71 4.90 22.43 1.09
CA THR A 71 3.92 22.62 0.03
C THR A 71 3.30 21.29 -0.40
N ALA A 72 2.11 21.34 -1.00
CA ALA A 72 1.46 20.15 -1.57
C ALA A 72 2.36 19.43 -2.59
N ARG A 73 3.01 20.19 -3.48
CA ARG A 73 3.97 19.64 -4.45
C ARG A 73 5.13 18.89 -3.80
N PHE A 74 5.72 19.44 -2.73
CA PHE A 74 6.79 18.76 -2.02
C PHE A 74 6.30 17.47 -1.34
N ARG A 75 5.10 17.51 -0.72
CA ARG A 75 4.47 16.34 -0.11
C ARG A 75 4.29 15.22 -1.13
N ALA A 76 3.65 15.54 -2.25
CA ALA A 76 3.39 14.59 -3.33
C ALA A 76 4.68 13.99 -3.89
N PHE A 77 5.68 14.83 -4.16
CA PHE A 77 6.97 14.36 -4.67
C PHE A 77 7.70 13.43 -3.70
N ALA A 78 7.82 13.83 -2.43
CA ALA A 78 8.47 12.99 -1.42
C ALA A 78 7.71 11.68 -1.19
N ALA A 79 6.38 11.73 -1.23
CA ALA A 79 5.54 10.56 -1.09
C ALA A 79 5.70 9.57 -2.26
N GLN A 80 5.71 10.07 -3.49
CA GLN A 80 5.95 9.28 -4.69
C GLN A 80 7.31 8.55 -4.63
N LEU A 81 8.37 9.22 -4.17
CA LEU A 81 9.66 8.57 -3.93
C LEU A 81 9.54 7.47 -2.88
N GLY A 82 8.83 7.73 -1.78
CA GLY A 82 8.63 6.73 -0.72
C GLY A 82 7.86 5.51 -1.20
N LEU A 83 6.83 5.70 -2.03
CA LEU A 83 6.06 4.60 -2.64
C LEU A 83 6.94 3.75 -3.56
N ARG A 84 7.81 4.37 -4.37
CA ARG A 84 8.76 3.65 -5.23
C ARG A 84 9.70 2.75 -4.43
N GLU A 85 10.19 3.21 -3.27
CA GLU A 85 11.00 2.38 -2.38
C GLU A 85 10.21 1.14 -1.91
N LEU A 86 8.96 1.33 -1.48
CA LEU A 86 8.11 0.25 -0.97
C LEU A 86 7.69 -0.76 -2.04
N VAL A 87 7.45 -0.35 -3.29
CA VAL A 87 7.12 -1.28 -4.38
C VAL A 87 8.23 -2.29 -4.64
N SER A 88 9.47 -1.93 -4.30
CA SER A 88 10.65 -2.75 -4.56
C SER A 88 11.01 -3.73 -3.43
N ILE A 89 10.24 -3.79 -2.33
CA ILE A 89 10.52 -4.71 -1.23
C ILE A 89 9.94 -6.11 -1.51
N HIS A 90 10.55 -7.14 -0.94
CA HIS A 90 9.99 -8.49 -1.05
C HIS A 90 8.63 -8.60 -0.32
N PRO A 91 7.72 -9.49 -0.78
CA PRO A 91 6.46 -9.76 -0.11
C PRO A 91 6.67 -10.14 1.37
N LEU A 92 5.95 -9.44 2.25
CA LEU A 92 6.01 -9.65 3.70
C LEU A 92 4.97 -10.69 4.13
N GLU A 93 5.31 -11.54 5.10
CA GLU A 93 4.30 -12.33 5.80
C GLU A 93 3.40 -11.45 6.68
N GLN A 94 2.19 -11.94 6.95
CA GLN A 94 1.26 -11.25 7.85
C GLN A 94 1.85 -11.14 9.26
N GLY A 95 1.83 -9.93 9.81
CA GLY A 95 2.28 -9.65 11.17
C GLY A 95 2.49 -8.17 11.43
N ARG A 96 3.17 -7.85 12.55
CA ARG A 96 3.39 -6.45 12.98
C ARG A 96 4.13 -5.62 11.93
N CYS A 97 5.12 -6.21 11.24
CA CYS A 97 5.86 -5.51 10.18
C CYS A 97 4.96 -5.22 8.97
N SER A 98 4.22 -6.20 8.45
CA SER A 98 3.31 -5.97 7.32
C SER A 98 2.25 -4.92 7.66
N THR A 99 1.70 -4.94 8.88
CA THR A 99 0.77 -3.90 9.35
C THR A 99 1.43 -2.52 9.33
N ALA A 100 2.63 -2.36 9.91
CA ALA A 100 3.34 -1.08 9.90
C ALA A 100 3.61 -0.57 8.47
N VAL A 101 3.99 -1.47 7.55
CA VAL A 101 4.22 -1.12 6.14
C VAL A 101 2.92 -0.73 5.43
N ILE A 102 1.79 -1.36 5.74
CA ILE A 102 0.47 -0.97 5.20
C ILE A 102 0.12 0.46 5.64
N TYR A 103 0.28 0.80 6.92
CA TYR A 103 0.07 2.17 7.40
C TYR A 103 1.00 3.16 6.71
N LEU A 104 2.29 2.82 6.60
CA LEU A 104 3.26 3.65 5.90
C LEU A 104 2.87 3.88 4.43
N HIS A 105 2.49 2.82 3.72
CA HIS A 105 2.06 2.89 2.33
C HIS A 105 0.81 3.77 2.16
N ASN A 106 -0.22 3.57 2.99
CA ASN A 106 -1.46 4.36 2.92
C ASN A 106 -1.21 5.84 3.19
N ASN A 107 -0.38 6.17 4.18
CA ASN A 107 -0.03 7.57 4.45
C ASN A 107 0.74 8.21 3.30
N LEU A 108 1.58 7.44 2.62
CA LEU A 108 2.29 7.91 1.43
C LEU A 108 1.32 8.11 0.27
N LEU A 109 0.32 7.23 0.07
CA LEU A 109 -0.74 7.47 -0.91
C LEU A 109 -1.55 8.74 -0.61
N ASP A 110 -1.91 8.98 0.65
CA ASP A 110 -2.60 10.22 1.05
C ASP A 110 -1.74 11.44 0.68
N LEU A 111 -0.44 11.40 0.98
CA LEU A 111 0.49 12.48 0.68
C LEU A 111 0.78 12.65 -0.82
N GLU A 112 0.76 11.56 -1.61
CA GLU A 112 0.93 11.60 -3.06
C GLU A 112 -0.20 12.40 -3.73
N ASN A 113 -1.42 12.27 -3.19
CA ASN A 113 -2.62 12.96 -3.66
C ASN A 113 -2.80 14.35 -3.04
N ALA A 114 -1.75 14.91 -2.41
CA ALA A 114 -1.82 16.19 -1.72
C ALA A 114 -2.23 17.35 -2.62
N TYR A 115 -3.18 18.17 -2.17
CA TYR A 115 -3.58 19.42 -2.83
C TYR A 115 -3.29 20.68 -1.99
N PRO A 116 -3.14 21.86 -2.63
CA PRO A 116 -2.93 23.11 -1.91
C PRO A 116 -4.08 23.43 -0.93
N GLY A 117 -3.74 23.87 0.28
CA GLY A 117 -4.73 24.25 1.31
C GLY A 117 -5.17 23.12 2.25
N GLU A 118 -4.74 21.88 2.03
CA GLU A 118 -5.09 20.76 2.90
C GLU A 118 -4.59 20.89 4.34
N ASN A 119 -5.44 20.47 5.27
CA ASN A 119 -5.09 20.33 6.67
C ASN A 119 -4.47 18.95 6.95
N TRP A 120 -3.14 18.91 7.05
CA TRP A 120 -2.38 17.70 7.38
C TRP A 120 -2.24 17.40 8.87
N ALA A 121 -2.83 18.21 9.77
CA ALA A 121 -2.76 17.97 11.21
C ALA A 121 -3.39 16.64 11.65
N PRO A 122 -4.55 16.20 11.10
CA PRO A 122 -5.11 14.89 11.41
C PRO A 122 -4.16 13.74 11.06
N LEU A 123 -3.56 13.74 9.86
CA LEU A 123 -2.63 12.69 9.45
C LEU A 123 -1.37 12.67 10.34
N ARG A 124 -0.81 13.83 10.69
CA ARG A 124 0.31 13.89 11.66
C ARG A 124 -0.03 13.24 13.01
N ARG A 125 -1.25 13.48 13.52
CA ARG A 125 -1.70 12.87 14.78
C ARG A 125 -1.94 11.37 14.65
N ALA A 126 -2.43 10.91 13.50
CA ALA A 126 -2.59 9.48 13.21
C ALA A 126 -1.23 8.78 13.19
N VAL A 127 -0.25 9.35 12.47
CA VAL A 127 1.13 8.84 12.36
C VAL A 127 1.81 8.67 13.72
N ALA A 128 1.57 9.59 14.66
CA ALA A 128 2.12 9.51 16.01
C ALA A 128 1.59 8.30 16.83
N ARG A 129 0.51 7.66 16.40
CA ARG A 129 -0.14 6.52 17.08
C ARG A 129 -0.03 5.22 16.29
N GLU A 130 0.69 5.22 15.18
CA GLU A 130 0.81 4.06 14.31
C GLU A 130 1.73 2.97 14.89
N PRO A 131 1.57 1.73 14.42
CA PRO A 131 2.55 0.68 14.67
C PRO A 131 3.95 1.11 14.22
N SER A 132 4.95 0.94 15.09
CA SER A 132 6.35 1.26 14.75
C SER A 132 6.86 0.36 13.61
N ILE A 133 7.61 0.98 12.69
CA ILE A 133 8.36 0.27 11.65
C ILE A 133 9.49 -0.59 12.22
N ASP A 134 9.89 -0.39 13.49
CA ASP A 134 10.93 -1.21 14.14
C ASP A 134 10.55 -2.69 14.23
N ALA A 135 9.27 -3.02 14.09
CA ALA A 135 8.80 -4.40 13.95
C ALA A 135 9.40 -5.11 12.70
N CYS A 136 9.86 -4.34 11.72
CA CYS A 136 10.54 -4.80 10.52
C CYS A 136 12.07 -4.88 10.68
N ALA A 137 12.64 -4.44 11.80
CA ALA A 137 14.09 -4.47 11.97
C ALA A 137 14.63 -5.91 11.91
N PRO A 138 15.78 -6.15 11.24
CA PRO A 138 16.46 -7.43 11.29
C PRO A 138 16.79 -7.81 12.73
N LEU A 139 16.75 -9.11 13.06
CA LEU A 139 17.21 -9.58 14.36
C LEU A 139 18.69 -9.24 14.53
N ALA A 140 19.04 -8.63 15.66
CA ALA A 140 20.44 -8.52 16.04
C ALA A 140 21.03 -9.93 16.08
N LYS A 141 22.13 -10.15 15.35
CA LYS A 141 22.83 -11.43 15.39
C LYS A 141 23.25 -11.68 16.85
N PRO A 142 22.88 -12.81 17.48
CA PRO A 142 23.42 -13.14 18.79
C PRO A 142 24.95 -13.12 18.68
N ARG A 143 25.60 -12.41 19.61
CA ARG A 143 27.05 -12.33 19.69
C ARG A 143 27.63 -13.65 20.15
#